data_AF-A0A952DAP7-F1
#
_entry.id   AF-A0A952DAP7-F1
#
_cell.length_a   1.000
_cell.length_b   1.000
_cell.length_c   1.000
_cell.angle_alpha   90.00
_cell.angle_beta   90.00
_cell.angle_gamma   90.00
#
_symmetry.space_group_name_H-M   'P 1'
#
loop_
_entity.id
_entity.type
_entity.pdbx_description
1 polymer ?
#
loop_
_entity_poly.entity_id
_entity_poly.type
_entity_poly.pdbx_seq_one_letter_code
_entity_poly.pdbx_strand_id
1 'polypeptide(L)' 'MRTALVGGAIDVGAIVHELNAPENGALSLFIGTVRNVNDGRSVDGIEYNAYAPMAERELRELAQEAS' A
#
# COMPACT_ATOMS: atom_id res chain seq x y z
N MET A 1 -12.73 0.82 -7.98
CA MET A 1 -11.30 1.00 -7.72
C MET A 1 -11.08 1.21 -6.23
N ARG A 2 -10.24 0.39 -5.60
CA ARG A 2 -10.17 0.21 -4.14
C ARG A 2 -8.96 0.95 -3.57
N THR A 3 -9.17 1.74 -2.53
CA THR A 3 -8.13 2.43 -1.76
C THR A 3 -8.43 2.30 -0.28
N ALA A 4 -7.41 2.16 0.57
CA ALA A 4 -7.60 2.06 2.01
C ALA A 4 -6.40 2.65 2.77
N LEU A 5 -6.68 3.28 3.90
CA LEU A 5 -5.69 3.62 4.94
C LEU A 5 -5.98 2.72 6.15
N VAL A 6 -4.97 2.02 6.66
CA VAL A 6 -5.12 1.10 7.80
C VAL A 6 -4.10 1.42 8.89
N GLY A 7 -4.49 1.21 10.15
CA GLY A 7 -3.58 1.34 11.31
C GLY A 7 -2.86 0.04 11.70
N GLY A 8 -3.11 -1.06 10.99
CA GLY A 8 -2.56 -2.38 11.27
C GLY A 8 -1.78 -2.96 10.09
N ALA A 9 -1.37 -4.23 10.20
CA ALA A 9 -0.67 -4.92 9.12
C ALA A 9 -1.52 -4.97 7.85
N ILE A 10 -0.88 -4.74 6.71
CA ILE A 10 -1.50 -4.89 5.39
C ILE A 10 -1.42 -6.37 5.00
N ASP A 11 -2.57 -7.01 4.83
CA ASP A 11 -2.64 -8.38 4.34
C ASP A 11 -2.56 -8.40 2.81
N VAL A 12 -1.34 -8.55 2.29
CA VAL A 12 -1.09 -8.66 0.85
C VAL A 12 -1.71 -9.91 0.25
N GLY A 13 -1.78 -11.01 1.02
CA GLY A 13 -2.34 -12.27 0.53
C GLY A 13 -3.83 -12.15 0.27
N ALA A 14 -4.57 -11.50 1.17
CA ALA A 14 -5.98 -11.20 0.98
C ALA A 14 -6.23 -10.33 -0.27
N ILE A 15 -5.39 -9.31 -0.51
CA ILE A 15 -5.51 -8.42 -1.68
C ILE A 15 -5.24 -9.19 -2.98
N VAL A 16 -4.18 -10.00 -3.02
CA VAL A 16 -3.88 -10.84 -4.20
C VAL A 16 -5.02 -11.81 -4.48
N HIS A 17 -5.59 -12.42 -3.43
CA HIS A 17 -6.71 -13.33 -3.57
C HIS A 17 -7.96 -12.61 -4.11
N GLU A 18 -8.26 -11.41 -3.63
CA GLU A 18 -9.37 -10.57 -4.11
C GLU A 18 -9.25 -10.24 -5.61
N LEU A 19 -8.03 -10.01 -6.10
CA LEU A 19 -7.75 -9.64 -7.49
C LEU A 19 -7.57 -10.84 -8.44
N ASN A 20 -7.52 -12.06 -7.90
CA ASN A 20 -7.31 -13.27 -8.69
C ASN A 20 -8.62 -13.66 -9.38
N ALA A 21 -8.73 -13.32 -10.67
CA ALA A 21 -9.89 -13.60 -11.50
C ALA A 21 -9.46 -14.22 -12.84
N PRO A 22 -10.26 -15.11 -13.45
CA PRO A 22 -9.91 -15.75 -14.73
C PRO A 22 -9.57 -14.78 -15.88
N GLU A 23 -10.15 -13.58 -15.85
CA GLU A 23 -9.92 -12.48 -16.79
C GLU A 23 -8.56 -11.76 -16.61
N ASN A 24 -7.91 -11.91 -15.44
CA ASN A 24 -6.65 -11.24 -15.12
C ASN A 24 -5.46 -12.16 -15.42
N GLY A 25 -4.75 -11.91 -16.52
CA GLY A 25 -3.60 -12.73 -16.93
C GLY A 25 -2.31 -12.53 -16.12
N ALA A 26 -2.21 -11.42 -15.37
CA ALA A 26 -1.09 -11.13 -14.49
C ALA A 26 -1.47 -10.08 -13.43
N LEU A 27 -0.74 -10.07 -12.31
CA LEU A 27 -0.79 -9.02 -11.30
C LEU A 27 0.61 -8.41 -11.17
N SER A 28 0.69 -7.08 -11.13
CA SER A 28 1.92 -6.33 -10.82
C SER A 28 1.75 -5.66 -9.48
N LEU A 29 2.64 -5.95 -8.53
CA LEU A 29 2.55 -5.45 -7.15
C LEU A 29 3.82 -4.69 -6.77
N PHE A 30 3.63 -3.57 -6.09
CA PHE A 30 4.69 -2.85 -5.39
C PHE A 30 4.44 -2.92 -3.88
N ILE A 31 5.42 -3.40 -3.12
CA ILE A 31 5.33 -3.57 -1.66
C ILE A 31 6.49 -2.80 -1.01
N GLY A 32 6.18 -1.66 -0.39
CA GLY A 32 7.15 -0.90 0.38
C GLY A 32 7.34 -1.52 1.77
N THR A 33 8.54 -1.97 2.09
CA THR A 33 8.91 -2.49 3.43
C THR A 33 9.93 -1.59 4.10
N VAL A 34 9.87 -1.48 5.42
CA VAL A 34 10.85 -0.73 6.21
C VAL A 34 12.22 -1.41 6.13
N ARG A 35 13.25 -0.66 5.72
CA ARG A 35 14.63 -1.15 5.69
C ARG A 35 15.22 -1.13 7.10
N ASN A 36 16.11 -2.07 7.39
CA ASN A 36 16.82 -2.16 8.68
C ASN A 36 18.05 -1.24 8.80
N VAL A 37 18.44 -0.54 7.72
CA VAL A 37 19.53 0.44 7.70
C VAL A 37 19.12 1.68 6.92
N ASN A 38 19.37 2.86 7.50
CA ASN A 38 19.22 4.16 6.85
C ASN A 38 20.38 5.08 7.21
N ASP A 39 21.02 5.70 6.22
CA ASP A 39 22.20 6.59 6.39
C ASP A 39 23.31 5.99 7.27
N GLY A 40 23.59 4.69 7.07
CA GLY A 40 24.61 3.95 7.82
C GLY A 40 24.22 3.61 9.27
N ARG A 41 23.00 3.91 9.70
CA ARG A 41 22.47 3.63 11.04
C ARG A 41 21.44 2.52 10.99
N SER A 42 21.44 1.66 12.00
CA SER A 42 20.39 0.64 12.16
C SER A 42 19.05 1.28 12.48
N VAL A 43 17.98 0.69 11.96
CA VAL A 43 16.60 1.15 12.12
C VAL A 43 15.76 0.00 12.65
N ASP A 44 15.11 0.24 13.79
CA ASP A 44 14.19 -0.74 14.41
C ASP A 44 12.77 -0.65 13.84
N GLY A 45 12.42 0.49 13.24
CA GLY A 45 11.11 0.73 12.62
C GLY A 45 10.92 2.19 12.22
N ILE A 46 9.75 2.50 11.67
CA ILE A 46 9.29 3.87 11.42
C ILE A 46 7.86 4.03 11.89
N GLU A 47 7.50 5.25 12.26
CA GLU A 47 6.14 5.64 12.60
C GLU A 47 5.53 6.40 11.42
N TYR A 48 4.34 5.96 10.99
CA TYR A 48 3.59 6.62 9.93
C TYR A 48 2.56 7.57 10.54
N ASN A 49 2.50 8.79 10.03
CA ASN A 49 1.50 9.78 10.40
C ASN A 49 0.79 10.30 9.15
N ALA A 50 -0.52 10.44 9.21
CA ALA A 50 -1.32 10.94 8.09
C ALA A 50 -2.50 11.79 8.58
N TYR A 51 -2.78 12.89 7.88
CA TYR A 51 -4.08 13.55 7.99
C TYR A 51 -5.10 12.75 7.16
N ALA A 52 -5.76 11.79 7.82
CA ALA A 52 -6.55 10.75 7.15
C ALA A 52 -7.55 11.28 6.10
N PRO A 53 -8.37 12.32 6.35
CA PRO A 53 -9.33 12.81 5.35
C PRO A 53 -8.67 13.27 4.04
N MET A 54 -7.50 13.92 4.14
CA MET A 54 -6.74 14.33 2.96
C MET A 54 -6.08 13.13 2.30
N ALA A 55 -5.39 12.28 3.06
CA ALA A 55 -4.68 11.12 2.52
C ALA A 55 -5.63 10.17 1.75
N GLU A 56 -6.82 9.91 2.27
CA GLU A 56 -7.82 9.10 1.60
C GLU A 56 -8.35 9.74 0.30
N ARG A 57 -8.49 11.08 0.27
CA ARG A 57 -8.87 11.80 -0.94
C ARG A 57 -7.79 11.67 -2.01
N GLU A 58 -6.54 11.94 -1.66
CA GLU A 58 -5.40 11.87 -2.59
C GLU A 58 -5.21 10.44 -3.14
N LEU A 59 -5.35 9.41 -2.29
CA LEU A 59 -5.29 8.01 -2.74
C LEU A 59 -6.36 7.69 -3.78
N ARG A 60 -7.60 8.18 -3.59
CA ARG A 60 -8.69 7.99 -4.56
C ARG A 60 -8.41 8.71 -5.87
N GLU A 61 -7.91 9.95 -5.81
CA GLU A 61 -7.58 10.74 -7.00
C GLU A 61 -6.49 10.04 -7.83
N LEU A 62 -5.40 9.60 -7.20
CA LEU A 62 -4.29 8.91 -7.87
C LEU A 62 -4.71 7.60 -8.52
N ALA A 63 -5.50 6.80 -7.82
CA ALA A 63 -5.95 5.55 -8.39
C ALA A 63 -6.86 5.82 -9.60
N GLN A 64 -7.68 6.90 -9.55
CA GLN A 64 -8.64 7.22 -10.62
C GLN A 64 -7.92 7.71 -11.87
N GLU A 65 -6.79 8.40 -11.71
CA GLU A 65 -5.87 8.74 -12.78
C GLU A 65 -5.22 7.49 -13.42
N ALA A 66 -4.95 6.45 -12.63
CA ALA A 66 -4.27 5.23 -13.08
C ALA A 66 -5.21 4.17 -13.70
N SER A 67 -6.53 4.40 -13.73
CA SER A 67 -7.55 3.46 -14.25
C SER A 67 -7.99 3.81 -15.67
#